data_AF-A0A329MFP6-F1
#
_entry.id   AF-A0A329MFP6-F1
#
_cell.length_a   1.000
_cell.length_b   1.000
_cell.length_c   1.000
_cell.angle_alpha   90.00
_cell.angle_beta   90.00
_cell.angle_gamma   90.00
#
_symmetry.space_group_name_H-M   'P 1'
#
loop_
_entity.id
_entity.type
_entity.pdbx_description
1 polymer ?
#
loop_
_entity_poly.entity_id
_entity_poly.type
_entity_poly.pdbx_seq_one_letter_code
_entity_poly.pdbx_strand_id
1 'polypeptide(L)'
;MQRGAPLDSPIRPWRSRQDAIVTNCDDCVSSGQMCSTHFAQTKRYKLDPKILAQMLSRGCYVCGAPRDRNGRALRIDHDHTCCPGRFGCGECVRGVLCNLHNIQAGYLQHPDRDAVQRYLNEWESTRLANTPRT
;
A
#
# COMPACT_ATOMS: atom_id res chain seq x y z
N MET A 1 -25.34 3.15 -28.61
CA MET A 1 -26.06 2.01 -28.00
C MET A 1 -25.25 0.75 -28.29
N GLN A 2 -24.40 0.31 -27.36
CA GLN A 2 -23.56 -0.88 -27.56
C GLN A 2 -24.40 -2.13 -27.26
N ARG A 3 -24.55 -2.99 -28.28
CA ARG A 3 -25.29 -4.25 -28.21
C ARG A 3 -24.54 -5.22 -27.29
N GLY A 4 -25.23 -5.78 -26.30
CA GLY A 4 -24.69 -6.81 -25.40
C GLY A 4 -24.22 -8.04 -26.18
N ALA A 5 -23.22 -8.73 -25.66
CA ALA A 5 -22.70 -9.95 -26.26
C ALA A 5 -23.79 -11.05 -26.28
N PRO A 6 -23.87 -11.88 -27.34
CA PRO A 6 -24.93 -12.88 -27.48
C PRO A 6 -24.72 -14.08 -26.53
N LEU A 7 -25.85 -14.68 -26.12
CA LEU A 7 -25.99 -15.68 -25.05
C LEU A 7 -25.33 -17.04 -25.33
N ASP A 8 -24.81 -17.23 -26.53
CA ASP A 8 -24.10 -18.42 -27.03
C ASP A 8 -22.57 -18.23 -27.07
N SER A 9 -22.06 -17.11 -26.56
CA SER A 9 -20.62 -16.91 -26.39
C SER A 9 -20.05 -18.03 -25.51
N PRO A 10 -18.99 -18.74 -25.95
CA PRO A 10 -18.42 -19.84 -25.18
C PRO A 10 -18.06 -19.33 -23.78
N ILE A 11 -18.56 -20.03 -22.76
CA ILE A 11 -18.18 -19.80 -21.36
C ILE A 11 -16.66 -19.85 -21.34
N ARG A 12 -16.01 -18.70 -21.14
CA ARG A 12 -14.56 -18.64 -21.03
C ARG A 12 -14.18 -19.63 -19.92
N PRO A 13 -13.25 -20.56 -20.15
CA PRO A 13 -12.86 -21.52 -19.13
C PRO A 13 -12.48 -20.76 -17.87
N TRP A 14 -12.96 -21.22 -16.71
CA TRP A 14 -12.55 -20.70 -15.41
C TRP A 14 -11.02 -20.73 -15.40
N ARG A 15 -10.39 -19.55 -15.47
CA ARG A 15 -8.94 -19.43 -15.38
C ARG A 15 -8.55 -20.03 -14.05
N SER A 16 -7.64 -21.00 -14.07
CA SER A 16 -7.14 -21.64 -12.87
C SER A 16 -6.62 -20.57 -11.91
N ARG A 17 -6.70 -20.81 -10.58
CA ARG A 17 -6.28 -19.85 -9.53
C ARG A 17 -4.80 -19.42 -9.61
N GLN A 18 -4.03 -19.92 -10.58
CA GLN A 18 -2.58 -19.75 -10.71
C GLN A 18 -2.16 -18.54 -11.58
N ASP A 19 -3.10 -17.81 -12.20
CA ASP A 19 -2.78 -16.72 -13.15
C ASP A 19 -2.92 -15.29 -12.56
N ALA A 20 -3.24 -15.15 -11.28
CA ALA A 20 -3.42 -13.82 -10.67
C ALA A 20 -2.09 -13.05 -10.65
N ILE A 21 -2.05 -11.89 -11.31
CA ILE A 21 -0.84 -11.04 -11.35
C ILE A 21 -0.50 -10.51 -9.94
N VAL A 22 -1.51 -10.37 -9.07
CA VAL A 22 -1.35 -10.07 -7.65
C VAL A 22 -1.76 -11.30 -6.84
N THR A 23 -0.77 -12.08 -6.38
CA THR A 23 -1.00 -13.40 -5.79
C THR A 23 -1.58 -13.37 -4.38
N ASN A 24 -1.46 -12.23 -3.68
CA ASN A 24 -1.94 -12.03 -2.31
C ASN A 24 -3.27 -11.26 -2.20
N CYS A 25 -4.05 -11.20 -3.28
CA CYS A 25 -5.35 -10.53 -3.33
C CYS A 25 -6.45 -11.46 -3.85
N ASP A 26 -7.42 -11.78 -3.00
CA ASP A 26 -8.50 -12.71 -3.31
C ASP A 26 -9.37 -12.24 -4.48
N ASP A 27 -9.57 -10.93 -4.63
CA ASP A 27 -10.31 -10.33 -5.74
C ASP A 27 -9.53 -10.44 -7.07
N CYS A 28 -8.21 -10.33 -7.03
CA CYS A 28 -7.36 -10.53 -8.21
C CYS A 28 -7.35 -12.02 -8.61
N VAL A 29 -7.27 -12.91 -7.63
CA VAL A 29 -7.37 -14.36 -7.85
C VAL A 29 -8.71 -14.74 -8.46
N SER A 30 -9.80 -14.14 -7.98
CA SER A 30 -11.16 -14.41 -8.48
C SER A 30 -11.41 -13.83 -9.87
N SER A 31 -10.79 -12.70 -10.21
CA SER A 31 -10.92 -12.08 -11.54
C SER A 31 -9.96 -12.66 -12.59
N GLY A 32 -8.99 -13.49 -12.19
CA GLY A 32 -7.96 -14.07 -13.06
C GLY A 32 -7.00 -13.03 -13.66
N GLN A 33 -7.05 -11.78 -13.17
CA GLN A 33 -6.22 -10.64 -13.58
C GLN A 33 -6.08 -9.67 -12.38
N MET A 34 -6.13 -8.35 -12.63
CA MET A 34 -6.06 -7.31 -11.62
C MET A 34 -7.48 -6.81 -11.27
N CYS A 35 -7.80 -6.68 -9.98
CA CYS A 35 -9.09 -6.14 -9.55
C CYS A 35 -9.24 -4.64 -9.90
N SER A 36 -10.48 -4.15 -9.95
CA SER A 36 -10.78 -2.74 -10.31
C SER A 36 -10.09 -1.72 -9.41
N THR A 37 -9.91 -2.04 -8.12
CA THR A 37 -9.21 -1.19 -7.15
C THR A 37 -7.73 -1.04 -7.50
N HIS A 38 -7.04 -2.14 -7.78
CA HIS A 38 -5.63 -2.10 -8.18
C HIS A 38 -5.47 -1.47 -9.57
N PHE A 39 -6.39 -1.73 -10.49
CA PHE A 39 -6.37 -1.06 -11.80
C PHE A 39 -6.51 0.46 -11.65
N ALA A 40 -7.40 0.95 -10.78
CA ALA A 40 -7.52 2.37 -10.48
C ALA A 40 -6.22 2.97 -9.88
N GLN A 41 -5.48 2.20 -9.08
CA GLN A 41 -4.17 2.63 -8.56
C GLN A 41 -3.15 2.83 -9.68
N THR A 42 -3.11 1.96 -10.70
CA THR A 42 -2.22 2.15 -11.87
C THR A 42 -2.42 3.51 -12.53
N LYS A 43 -3.68 3.97 -12.61
CA LYS A 43 -4.03 5.28 -13.19
C LYS A 43 -3.65 6.44 -12.28
N ARG A 44 -3.91 6.30 -10.97
CA ARG A 44 -3.59 7.32 -9.97
C ARG A 44 -2.10 7.58 -9.84
N TYR A 45 -1.28 6.54 -9.98
CA TYR A 45 0.17 6.63 -9.83
C TYR A 45 0.93 6.53 -11.15
N LYS A 46 0.22 6.47 -12.29
CA LYS A 46 0.80 6.33 -13.63
C LYS A 46 1.81 5.16 -13.71
N LEU A 47 1.51 4.07 -13.02
CA LEU A 47 2.35 2.88 -12.96
C LEU A 47 1.93 1.87 -14.03
N ASP A 48 2.91 1.15 -14.58
CA ASP A 48 2.63 -0.06 -15.35
C ASP A 48 1.92 -1.10 -14.44
N PRO A 49 0.83 -1.73 -14.89
CA PRO A 49 0.11 -2.70 -14.08
C PRO A 49 0.97 -3.87 -13.57
N LYS A 50 1.96 -4.33 -14.35
CA LYS A 50 2.85 -5.41 -13.92
C LYS A 50 3.79 -4.93 -12.82
N ILE A 51 4.31 -3.71 -12.92
CA ILE A 51 5.12 -3.10 -11.85
C ILE A 51 4.31 -3.05 -10.55
N LEU A 52 3.11 -2.46 -10.58
CA LEU A 52 2.26 -2.38 -9.38
C LEU A 52 1.98 -3.78 -8.80
N ALA A 53 1.69 -4.75 -9.66
CA ALA A 53 1.38 -6.09 -9.22
C ALA A 53 2.57 -6.81 -8.58
N GLN A 54 3.78 -6.61 -9.09
CA GLN A 54 5.02 -7.10 -8.48
C GLN A 54 5.25 -6.48 -7.10
N MET A 55 5.06 -5.16 -6.98
CA MET A 55 5.17 -4.45 -5.70
C MET A 55 4.20 -5.04 -4.67
N LEU A 56 2.91 -5.17 -5.04
CA LEU A 56 1.87 -5.72 -4.16
C LEU A 56 2.16 -7.16 -3.76
N SER A 57 2.60 -8.00 -4.70
CA SER A 57 2.90 -9.42 -4.44
C SER A 57 4.14 -9.61 -3.54
N ARG A 58 5.10 -8.68 -3.58
CA ARG A 58 6.25 -8.67 -2.66
C ARG A 58 5.83 -8.44 -1.20
N GLY A 59 4.69 -7.80 -0.96
CA GLY A 59 4.27 -7.40 0.38
C GLY A 59 4.90 -6.08 0.81
N CYS A 60 4.73 -5.72 2.09
CA CYS A 60 5.28 -4.49 2.64
C CYS A 60 6.81 -4.43 2.49
N TYR A 61 7.36 -3.32 1.99
CA TYR A 61 8.79 -3.20 1.75
C TYR A 61 9.65 -3.15 3.02
N VAL A 62 9.02 -2.92 4.18
CA VAL A 62 9.69 -2.91 5.49
C VAL A 62 9.57 -4.27 6.19
N CYS A 63 8.37 -4.84 6.32
CA CYS A 63 8.17 -6.08 7.09
C CYS A 63 7.81 -7.33 6.26
N GLY A 64 7.70 -7.22 4.94
CA GLY A 64 7.32 -8.33 4.05
C GLY A 64 5.86 -8.78 4.15
N ALA A 65 5.07 -8.23 5.09
CA ALA A 65 3.69 -8.69 5.28
C ALA A 65 2.84 -8.45 4.02
N PRO A 66 2.05 -9.44 3.55
CA PRO A 66 1.25 -9.32 2.33
C PRO A 66 0.05 -8.39 2.51
N ARG A 67 -0.38 -8.16 3.76
CA ARG A 67 -1.48 -7.28 4.17
C ARG A 67 -1.10 -6.56 5.46
N ASP A 68 -1.86 -5.53 5.83
CA ASP A 68 -1.67 -4.92 7.14
C ASP A 68 -2.17 -5.82 8.28
N ARG A 69 -1.87 -5.44 9.53
CA ARG A 69 -2.24 -6.21 10.74
C ARG A 69 -3.75 -6.43 10.91
N ASN A 70 -4.58 -5.64 10.23
CA ASN A 70 -6.04 -5.72 10.27
C ASN A 70 -6.59 -6.39 8.99
N GLY A 71 -5.75 -7.06 8.19
CA GLY A 71 -6.12 -7.70 6.94
C GLY A 71 -6.38 -6.74 5.76
N ARG A 72 -6.12 -5.44 5.92
CA ARG A 72 -6.34 -4.44 4.87
C ARG A 72 -5.23 -4.46 3.83
N ALA A 73 -5.55 -3.96 2.65
CA ALA A 73 -4.61 -3.83 1.55
C ALA A 73 -3.43 -2.89 1.89
N LEU A 74 -2.29 -3.16 1.26
CA LEU A 74 -1.11 -2.30 1.36
C LEU A 74 -1.36 -0.93 0.73
N ARG A 75 -0.61 0.07 1.19
CA ARG A 75 -0.63 1.45 0.72
C ARG A 75 0.54 1.68 -0.23
N ILE A 76 0.32 2.47 -1.28
CA ILE A 76 1.40 2.95 -2.15
C ILE A 76 2.03 4.14 -1.44
N ASP A 77 3.32 4.00 -1.11
CA ASP A 77 4.12 5.04 -0.49
C ASP A 77 4.81 5.87 -1.58
N HIS A 78 4.70 7.19 -1.48
CA HIS A 78 5.27 8.10 -2.46
C HIS A 78 5.79 9.40 -1.85
N ASP A 79 6.72 10.02 -2.55
CA ASP A 79 7.29 11.31 -2.19
C ASP A 79 6.34 12.45 -2.61
N HIS A 80 5.91 13.24 -1.63
CA HIS A 80 5.00 14.38 -1.84
C HIS A 80 5.73 15.65 -2.32
N THR A 81 7.06 15.66 -2.36
CA THR A 81 7.84 16.77 -2.96
C THR A 81 7.79 16.74 -4.49
N CYS A 82 7.64 15.55 -5.09
CA CYS A 82 7.56 15.37 -6.54
C CYS A 82 6.15 15.69 -7.10
N CYS A 83 5.10 15.15 -6.48
CA CYS A 83 3.72 15.36 -6.89
C CYS A 83 2.91 15.93 -5.72
N PRO A 84 2.47 17.20 -5.76
CA PRO A 84 1.61 17.74 -4.72
C PRO A 84 0.21 17.10 -4.80
N GLY A 85 -0.36 16.77 -3.63
CA GLY A 85 -1.72 16.26 -3.51
C GLY A 85 -1.80 14.76 -3.14
N ARG A 86 -2.94 14.14 -3.46
CA ARG A 86 -3.29 12.77 -3.00
C ARG A 86 -2.70 11.65 -3.86
N PHE A 87 -2.31 11.97 -5.09
CA PHE A 87 -1.87 10.99 -6.10
C PHE A 87 -0.49 11.35 -6.63
N GLY A 88 0.14 10.42 -7.34
CA GLY A 88 1.54 10.55 -7.76
C GLY A 88 1.80 10.18 -9.21
N CYS A 89 3.08 10.03 -9.53
CA CYS A 89 3.57 9.48 -10.79
C CYS A 89 4.46 8.25 -10.52
N GLY A 90 4.89 7.58 -11.58
CA GLY A 90 5.77 6.41 -11.45
C GLY A 90 7.10 6.72 -10.76
N GLU A 91 7.60 7.95 -10.89
CA GLU A 91 8.88 8.38 -10.34
C GLU A 91 8.84 8.67 -8.84
N CYS A 92 7.71 9.12 -8.31
CA CYS A 92 7.61 9.45 -6.89
C CYS A 92 7.29 8.23 -6.01
N VAL A 93 6.91 7.10 -6.61
CA VAL A 93 6.55 5.89 -5.87
C VAL A 93 7.82 5.23 -5.33
N ARG A 94 7.89 5.08 -4.01
CA ARG A 94 9.02 4.43 -3.33
C ARG A 94 8.78 2.95 -3.10
N GLY A 95 7.53 2.56 -2.89
CA GLY A 95 7.19 1.18 -2.53
C GLY A 95 5.73 0.99 -2.16
N VAL A 96 5.42 -0.22 -1.67
CA VAL A 96 4.16 -0.50 -0.98
C VAL A 96 4.43 -0.83 0.48
N LEU A 97 3.63 -0.26 1.37
CA LEU A 97 3.79 -0.37 2.82
C LEU A 97 2.49 -0.82 3.48
N CYS A 98 2.59 -1.55 4.59
CA CYS A 98 1.44 -1.73 5.45
C CYS A 98 1.06 -0.37 6.09
N ASN A 99 -0.17 -0.24 6.57
CA ASN A 99 -0.66 1.04 7.10
C ASN A 99 0.23 1.62 8.22
N LEU A 100 0.79 0.76 9.07
CA LEU A 100 1.69 1.17 10.14
C LEU A 100 2.98 1.80 9.60
N HIS A 101 3.69 1.09 8.71
CA HIS A 101 4.94 1.59 8.14
C HIS A 101 4.72 2.83 7.27
N ASN A 102 3.59 2.93 6.57
CA ASN A 102 3.25 4.13 5.80
C ASN A 102 3.07 5.36 6.71
N ILE A 103 2.39 5.20 7.85
CA ILE A 103 2.23 6.29 8.84
C ILE A 103 3.59 6.66 9.44
N GLN A 104 4.40 5.67 9.82
CA GLN A 104 5.75 5.92 10.36
C GLN A 104 6.64 6.65 9.36
N ALA A 105 6.62 6.25 8.07
CA ALA A 105 7.35 6.94 7.02
C ALA A 105 6.91 8.41 6.92
N GLY A 106 5.61 8.69 6.99
CA GLY A 106 5.07 10.05 7.00
C GLY A 106 5.53 10.85 8.23
N TYR A 107 5.49 10.24 9.42
CA TYR A 107 5.97 10.87 10.65
C TYR A 107 7.47 11.21 10.59
N LEU A 108 8.31 10.29 10.11
CA LEU A 108 9.76 10.49 10.01
C LEU A 108 10.16 11.59 9.01
N GLN A 109 9.27 11.93 8.07
CA GLN A 109 9.45 13.00 7.09
C GLN A 109 8.76 14.31 7.51
N HIS A 110 7.98 14.30 8.59
CA HIS A 110 7.26 15.49 9.02
C HIS A 110 8.26 16.54 9.58
N PRO A 111 8.10 17.83 9.26
CA PRO A 111 8.98 18.89 9.78
C PRO A 111 9.08 18.91 11.31
N ASP A 112 7.97 18.60 11.98
CA ASP A 112 7.91 18.63 13.46
C ASP A 112 8.45 17.37 14.14
N ARG A 113 8.99 16.38 13.41
CA ARG A 113 9.44 15.11 14.00
C ARG A 113 10.41 15.30 15.17
N ASP A 114 11.30 16.29 15.08
CA ASP A 114 12.33 16.56 16.08
C ASP A 114 11.72 17.22 17.32
N ALA A 115 10.65 18.02 17.14
CA ALA A 115 9.90 18.59 18.26
C ALA A 115 9.13 17.51 19.02
N VAL A 116 8.50 16.57 18.31
CA VAL A 116 7.83 15.42 18.95
C VAL A 116 8.84 14.54 19.68
N GLN A 117 10.04 14.32 19.13
CA GLN A 117 11.10 13.57 19.82
C GLN A 117 11.55 14.27 21.12
N ARG A 118 11.70 15.60 21.12
CA ARG A 118 12.01 16.36 22.34
C ARG A 118 10.95 16.18 23.41
N TYR A 119 9.66 16.29 23.04
CA TYR A 119 8.54 16.07 23.95
C TYR A 119 8.60 14.68 24.63
N LEU A 120 8.90 13.62 23.87
CA LEU A 120 9.01 12.27 24.43
C LEU A 120 10.20 12.16 25.42
N ASN A 121 11.34 12.74 25.08
CA ASN A 121 12.54 12.73 25.93
C ASN A 121 12.31 13.49 27.25
N GLU A 122 11.57 14.60 27.21
CA GLU A 122 11.19 15.38 28.40
C GLU A 122 10.29 14.57 29.33
N TRP A 123 9.30 13.86 28.78
CA TRP A 123 8.42 12.99 29.56
C TRP A 123 9.19 11.83 30.20
N GLU A 124 10.09 11.19 29.46
CA GLU A 124 10.89 10.08 29.99
C GLU A 124 11.83 10.53 31.11
N SER A 125 12.47 11.69 30.97
CA SER A 125 13.29 12.30 32.01
C SER A 125 12.48 12.58 33.28
N THR A 126 11.27 13.12 33.12
CA THR A 126 10.34 13.37 34.24
C THR A 126 9.88 12.08 34.91
N ARG A 127 9.56 11.04 34.13
CA ARG A 127 9.17 9.73 34.65
C ARG A 127 10.30 9.08 35.47
N LEU A 128 11.53 9.14 34.97
CA LEU A 128 12.70 8.59 35.67
C LEU A 128 13.00 9.35 36.97
N ALA A 129 12.91 10.69 36.96
CA ALA A 129 13.10 11.50 38.16
C ALA A 129 12.07 11.18 39.27
N ASN A 130 10.86 10.78 38.89
CA ASN A 130 9.76 10.48 39.80
C ASN A 130 9.61 8.99 40.14
N THR A 131 10.50 8.12 39.65
CA THR A 131 10.45 6.68 39.98
C THR A 131 11.15 6.45 41.33
N PRO A 132 10.49 5.83 42.34
CA PRO A 132 11.10 5.56 43.63
C PRO A 132 12.38 4.73 43.48
N ARG A 133 13.46 5.15 44.13
CA ARG A 133 14.65 4.30 44.27
C ARG A 133 14.33 3.18 45.25
N THR A 134 14.35 1.94 44.75
CA THR A 134 14.34 0.71 45.57
C THR A 134 15.68 0.52 46.27
#